data_AF-R5PEY8-F1
#
_entry.id   AF-R5PEY8-F1
#
_cell.length_a   1.000
_cell.length_b   1.000
_cell.length_c   1.000
_cell.angle_alpha   90.00
_cell.angle_beta   90.00
_cell.angle_gamma   90.00
#
_symmetry.space_group_name_H-M   'P 1'
#
loop_
_entity.id
_entity.type
_entity.pdbx_description
1 polymer ?
#
loop_
_entity_poly.entity_id
_entity_poly.type
_entity_poly.pdbx_seq_one_letter_code
_entity_poly.pdbx_strand_id
1 'polypeptide(L)'
;MGFVFKKIKMVLPLLLVAAYVWGQATDAKNFTVTPQTVIRTNLPKLSPCLFELQDILRERFGQSAIVGGMRATGNSVIELWTDVELEGEAHYILDISAKKLSIRGATQQSIQCGLKTLDKILQEETSNTANKQIAPRRIENASDSICP
;
A
#
# COMPACT_ATOMS: atom_id res chain seq x y z
N MET A 1 19.53 46.56 14.81
CA MET A 1 18.53 45.92 13.93
C MET A 1 19.15 44.65 13.35
N GLY A 2 18.75 43.44 13.79
CA GLY A 2 19.42 42.22 13.30
C GLY A 2 18.78 40.87 13.64
N PHE A 3 17.65 40.82 14.35
CA PHE A 3 17.08 39.56 14.83
C PHE A 3 15.88 39.03 14.03
N VAL A 4 15.31 39.81 13.10
CA VAL A 4 14.09 39.43 12.36
C VAL A 4 14.39 38.67 11.06
N PHE A 5 15.52 38.94 10.41
CA PHE A 5 15.84 38.37 9.09
C PHE A 5 16.24 36.89 9.12
N LYS A 6 16.80 36.39 10.23
CA LYS A 6 17.27 34.99 10.31
C LYS A 6 16.12 33.99 10.51
N LYS A 7 15.03 34.40 11.18
CA LYS A 7 13.84 33.55 11.37
C LYS A 7 13.02 33.41 10.07
N ILE A 8 12.82 34.50 9.32
CA ILE A 8 12.03 34.46 8.07
C ILE A 8 12.66 33.56 7.01
N LYS A 9 14.00 33.56 6.90
CA LYS A 9 14.73 32.77 5.89
C LYS A 9 14.65 31.26 6.11
N MET A 10 14.30 30.81 7.34
CA MET A 10 14.16 29.38 7.67
C MET A 10 12.69 28.92 7.62
N VAL A 11 11.74 29.81 7.92
CA VAL A 11 10.29 29.50 7.90
C VAL A 11 9.75 29.39 6.47
N LEU A 12 10.24 30.21 5.54
CA LEU A 12 9.80 30.18 4.14
C LEU A 12 10.12 28.85 3.41
N PRO A 13 11.34 28.27 3.49
CA PRO A 13 11.60 26.96 2.88
C PRO A 13 10.84 25.82 3.58
N LEU A 14 10.61 25.90 4.90
CA LEU A 14 9.78 24.93 5.62
C LEU A 14 8.32 24.95 5.16
N LEU A 15 7.75 26.14 4.94
CA LEU A 15 6.40 26.29 4.39
C LEU A 15 6.31 25.83 2.94
N LEU A 16 7.34 26.05 2.12
CA LEU A 16 7.39 25.54 0.76
C LEU A 16 7.50 24.01 0.72
N VAL A 17 8.30 23.41 1.60
CA VAL A 17 8.37 21.95 1.75
C VAL A 17 7.04 21.40 2.23
N ALA A 18 6.41 22.02 3.24
CA ALA A 18 5.10 21.60 3.74
C ALA A 18 4.01 21.74 2.66
N ALA A 19 3.98 22.85 1.91
CA ALA A 19 3.04 23.06 0.81
C ALA A 19 3.30 22.12 -0.37
N TYR A 20 4.56 21.77 -0.65
CA TYR A 20 4.91 20.79 -1.68
C TYR A 20 4.52 19.36 -1.27
N VAL A 21 4.77 18.97 -0.02
CA VAL A 21 4.33 17.69 0.55
C VAL A 21 2.81 17.61 0.61
N TRP A 22 2.14 18.70 0.98
CA TRP A 22 0.68 18.79 0.99
C TRP A 22 0.08 18.75 -0.42
N GLY A 23 0.68 19.46 -1.37
CA GLY A 23 0.27 19.47 -2.78
C GLY A 23 0.41 18.10 -3.45
N GLN A 24 1.46 17.33 -3.10
CA GLN A 24 1.59 15.94 -3.54
C GLN A 24 0.53 15.02 -2.91
N ALA A 25 0.12 15.26 -1.66
CA ALA A 25 -0.92 14.49 -1.01
C ALA A 25 -2.32 14.76 -1.57
N THR A 26 -2.59 15.98 -2.08
CA THR A 26 -3.93 16.37 -2.57
C THR A 26 -4.23 16.00 -4.03
N ASP A 27 -3.23 15.73 -4.86
CA ASP A 27 -3.41 15.37 -6.28
C ASP A 27 -3.21 13.86 -6.55
N ALA A 28 -2.82 13.09 -5.52
CA ALA A 28 -2.56 11.67 -5.66
C ALA A 28 -3.88 10.90 -5.81
N LYS A 29 -4.21 10.53 -7.04
CA LYS A 29 -5.38 9.71 -7.37
C LYS A 29 -5.44 8.45 -6.51
N ASN A 30 -6.61 8.17 -5.94
CA ASN A 30 -6.83 6.96 -5.13
C ASN A 30 -6.69 5.68 -5.96
N PHE A 31 -6.26 4.61 -5.29
CA PHE A 31 -6.30 3.27 -5.88
C PHE A 31 -7.75 2.76 -5.91
N THR A 32 -8.08 2.01 -6.96
CA THR A 32 -9.37 1.34 -7.08
C THR A 32 -9.19 -0.04 -7.68
N VAL A 33 -9.83 -1.03 -7.06
CA VAL A 33 -9.95 -2.37 -7.63
C VAL A 33 -11.01 -2.32 -8.72
N THR A 34 -10.58 -2.60 -9.95
CA THR A 34 -11.44 -2.71 -11.13
C THR A 34 -11.52 -4.16 -11.61
N PRO A 35 -12.49 -4.53 -12.47
CA PRO A 35 -12.54 -5.87 -13.08
C PRO A 35 -11.30 -6.24 -13.91
N GLN A 36 -10.50 -5.24 -14.32
CA GLN A 36 -9.24 -5.43 -15.06
C GLN A 36 -8.02 -5.50 -14.13
N THR A 37 -8.22 -5.51 -12.81
CA THR A 37 -7.12 -5.58 -11.84
C THR A 37 -6.45 -6.95 -11.92
N VAL A 38 -5.13 -6.93 -11.99
CA VAL A 38 -4.31 -8.14 -12.06
C VAL A 38 -3.44 -8.27 -10.82
N ILE A 39 -3.30 -9.49 -10.33
CA ILE A 39 -2.37 -9.85 -9.26
C ILE A 39 -1.07 -10.36 -9.90
N ARG A 40 0.05 -9.74 -9.55
CA ARG A 40 1.42 -10.17 -9.87
C ARG A 40 2.07 -10.68 -8.60
N THR A 41 2.76 -11.82 -8.69
CA THR A 41 3.38 -12.44 -7.52
C THR A 41 4.51 -13.37 -7.92
N ASN A 42 5.50 -13.52 -7.04
CA ASN A 42 6.49 -14.61 -7.07
C ASN A 42 6.16 -15.75 -6.08
N LEU A 43 5.04 -15.66 -5.37
CA LEU A 43 4.60 -16.69 -4.44
C LEU A 43 4.19 -17.96 -5.21
N PRO A 44 4.30 -19.14 -4.57
CA PRO A 44 3.73 -20.38 -5.11
C PRO A 44 2.24 -20.21 -5.43
N LYS A 45 1.76 -20.84 -6.50
CA LYS A 45 0.36 -20.72 -6.96
C LYS A 45 -0.69 -21.05 -5.89
N LEU A 46 -0.36 -21.94 -4.96
CA LEU A 46 -1.21 -22.38 -3.86
C LEU A 46 -0.81 -21.75 -2.51
N SER A 47 -0.18 -20.57 -2.54
CA SER A 47 0.20 -19.86 -1.31
C SER A 47 -1.04 -19.41 -0.53
N PRO A 48 -1.10 -19.64 0.80
CA PRO A 48 -2.17 -19.11 1.65
C PRO A 48 -2.40 -17.61 1.50
N CYS A 49 -1.32 -16.84 1.32
CA CYS A 49 -1.38 -15.38 1.12
C CYS A 49 -2.19 -14.98 -0.13
N LEU A 50 -2.13 -15.79 -1.20
CA LEU A 50 -2.89 -15.50 -2.42
C LEU A 50 -4.38 -15.75 -2.22
N PHE A 51 -4.75 -16.80 -1.48
CA PHE A 51 -6.15 -17.06 -1.14
C PHE A 51 -6.70 -15.97 -0.22
N GLU A 52 -5.95 -15.60 0.82
CA GLU A 52 -6.32 -14.52 1.75
C GLU A 52 -6.52 -13.19 1.02
N LEU A 53 -5.64 -12.83 0.08
CA LEU A 53 -5.83 -11.65 -0.76
C LEU A 53 -7.13 -11.73 -1.58
N GLN A 54 -7.43 -12.88 -2.19
CA GLN A 54 -8.66 -13.04 -2.96
C GLN A 54 -9.91 -12.90 -2.09
N ASP A 55 -9.85 -13.42 -0.86
CA ASP A 55 -10.94 -13.31 0.12
C ASP A 55 -11.15 -11.85 0.54
N ILE A 56 -10.09 -11.13 0.89
CA ILE A 56 -10.15 -9.69 1.20
C ILE A 56 -10.77 -8.91 0.04
N LEU A 57 -10.32 -9.17 -1.20
CA LEU A 57 -10.84 -8.47 -2.37
C LEU A 57 -12.33 -8.75 -2.57
N ARG A 58 -12.74 -10.02 -2.42
CA ARG A 58 -14.13 -10.44 -2.53
C ARG A 58 -15.00 -9.82 -1.45
N GLU A 59 -14.56 -9.83 -0.20
CA GLU A 59 -15.31 -9.29 0.94
C GLU A 59 -15.44 -7.77 0.89
N ARG A 60 -14.34 -7.07 0.60
CA ARG A 60 -14.31 -5.60 0.61
C ARG A 60 -14.87 -5.01 -0.67
N PHE A 61 -14.56 -5.58 -1.83
CA PHE A 61 -14.95 -5.03 -3.13
C PHE A 61 -16.10 -5.76 -3.81
N GLY A 62 -16.43 -6.98 -3.40
CA GLY A 62 -17.43 -7.81 -4.09
C GLY A 62 -16.91 -8.44 -5.39
N GLN A 63 -15.58 -8.42 -5.61
CA GLN A 63 -14.94 -8.95 -6.81
C GLN A 63 -13.59 -9.59 -6.48
N SER A 64 -13.18 -10.55 -7.29
CA SER A 64 -11.84 -11.16 -7.24
C SER A 64 -10.96 -10.58 -8.35
N ALA A 65 -9.64 -10.73 -8.22
CA ALA A 65 -8.70 -10.27 -9.24
C ALA A 65 -8.01 -11.44 -9.96
N ILE A 66 -7.63 -11.25 -11.23
CA ILE A 66 -7.00 -12.30 -12.02
C ILE A 66 -5.54 -12.45 -11.60
N VAL A 67 -5.10 -13.64 -11.20
CA VAL A 67 -3.68 -13.93 -10.95
C VAL A 67 -2.97 -14.13 -12.29
N GLY A 68 -2.42 -13.04 -12.84
CA GLY A 68 -1.91 -12.99 -14.22
C GLY A 68 -0.44 -13.37 -14.39
N GLY A 69 0.25 -13.75 -13.31
CA GLY A 69 1.69 -14.04 -13.33
C GLY A 69 2.57 -12.78 -13.42
N MET A 70 3.90 -12.94 -13.45
CA MET A 70 4.86 -11.84 -13.31
C MET A 70 4.77 -10.76 -14.41
N ARG A 71 4.22 -11.05 -15.59
CA ARG A 71 4.13 -10.10 -16.72
C ARG A 71 2.75 -9.48 -16.91
N ALA A 72 1.81 -9.73 -15.98
CA ALA A 72 0.48 -9.17 -16.09
C ALA A 72 0.53 -7.63 -16.05
N THR A 73 -0.15 -7.00 -17.00
CA THR A 73 -0.29 -5.55 -17.08
C THR A 73 -1.75 -5.18 -16.96
N GLY A 74 -2.06 -4.17 -16.18
CA GLY A 74 -3.41 -3.64 -16.02
C GLY A 74 -3.37 -2.17 -15.61
N ASN A 75 -4.53 -1.51 -15.70
CA ASN A 75 -4.67 -0.13 -15.23
C ASN A 75 -4.53 -0.01 -13.71
N SER A 76 -4.87 -1.09 -13.01
CA SER A 76 -4.64 -1.30 -11.58
C SER A 76 -3.90 -2.64 -11.41
N VAL A 77 -2.84 -2.65 -10.63
CA VAL A 77 -2.01 -3.84 -10.37
C VAL A 77 -1.89 -4.05 -8.87
N ILE A 78 -2.05 -5.30 -8.43
CA ILE A 78 -1.75 -5.72 -7.06
C ILE A 78 -0.51 -6.61 -7.10
N GLU A 79 0.49 -6.29 -6.29
CA GLU A 79 1.76 -7.00 -6.21
C GLU A 79 1.91 -7.66 -4.84
N LEU A 80 2.18 -8.97 -4.81
CA LEU A 80 2.46 -9.72 -3.59
C LEU A 80 3.79 -10.44 -3.74
N TRP A 81 4.83 -10.01 -3.02
CA TRP A 81 6.20 -10.48 -3.26
C TRP A 81 6.92 -10.89 -1.99
N THR A 82 7.62 -12.02 -2.08
CA THR A 82 8.74 -12.30 -1.18
C THR A 82 9.95 -11.50 -1.66
N ASP A 83 10.50 -10.68 -0.78
CA ASP A 83 11.62 -9.77 -1.05
C ASP A 83 12.77 -10.12 -0.10
N VAL A 84 13.85 -10.67 -0.67
CA VAL A 84 15.02 -11.16 0.09
C VAL A 84 15.87 -10.03 0.67
N GLU A 85 15.64 -8.79 0.23
CA GLU A 85 16.32 -7.62 0.80
C GLU A 85 15.68 -7.18 2.13
N LEU A 86 14.50 -7.71 2.46
CA LEU A 86 13.87 -7.50 3.76
C LEU A 86 14.32 -8.57 4.75
N GLU A 87 14.57 -8.15 5.98
CA GLU A 87 14.93 -9.02 7.10
C GLU A 87 13.87 -8.92 8.20
N GLY A 88 13.55 -10.05 8.85
CA GLY A 88 12.56 -10.12 9.94
C GLY A 88 11.28 -10.87 9.56
N GLU A 89 10.77 -11.70 10.47
CA GLU A 89 9.63 -12.58 10.19
C GLU A 89 8.31 -11.84 9.97
N ALA A 90 8.16 -10.65 10.56
CA ALA A 90 6.98 -9.79 10.43
C ALA A 90 7.28 -8.49 9.66
N HIS A 91 8.47 -8.38 9.05
CA HIS A 91 8.86 -7.18 8.33
C HIS A 91 8.20 -7.11 6.94
N TYR A 92 7.29 -6.15 6.76
CA TYR A 92 6.64 -5.90 5.47
C TYR A 92 6.61 -4.42 5.10
N ILE A 93 6.53 -4.20 3.79
CA ILE A 93 6.26 -2.89 3.18
C ILE A 93 4.96 -2.99 2.40
N LEU A 94 3.96 -2.22 2.80
CA LEU A 94 2.72 -1.98 2.06
C LEU A 94 2.82 -0.61 1.37
N ASP A 95 2.70 -0.59 0.06
CA ASP A 95 2.79 0.63 -0.76
C ASP A 95 1.55 0.73 -1.67
N ILE A 96 0.82 1.83 -1.56
CA ILE A 96 -0.43 2.10 -2.26
C ILE A 96 -0.28 3.38 -3.05
N SER A 97 -0.52 3.29 -4.35
CA SER A 97 -0.51 4.40 -5.31
C SER A 97 -1.73 4.28 -6.21
N ALA A 98 -1.99 5.31 -7.03
CA ALA A 98 -3.12 5.35 -7.96
C ALA A 98 -3.29 4.11 -8.86
N LYS A 99 -2.18 3.48 -9.26
CA LYS A 99 -2.17 2.34 -10.20
C LYS A 99 -1.69 1.04 -9.58
N LYS A 100 -1.10 1.08 -8.39
CA LYS A 100 -0.41 -0.06 -7.82
C LYS A 100 -0.60 -0.15 -6.32
N LEU A 101 -0.99 -1.33 -5.86
CA LEU A 101 -0.93 -1.76 -4.47
C LEU A 101 0.13 -2.86 -4.38
N SER A 102 1.11 -2.74 -3.49
CA SER A 102 2.19 -3.69 -3.34
C SER A 102 2.38 -4.07 -1.87
N ILE A 103 2.46 -5.37 -1.59
CA ILE A 103 2.92 -5.89 -0.30
C ILE A 103 4.18 -6.71 -0.57
N ARG A 104 5.25 -6.34 0.12
CA ARG A 104 6.54 -7.03 0.09
C ARG A 104 6.91 -7.46 1.49
N GLY A 105 7.50 -8.64 1.63
CA GLY A 105 7.96 -9.15 2.92
C GLY A 105 9.02 -10.24 2.75
N ALA A 106 9.85 -10.45 3.77
CA ALA A 106 10.92 -11.44 3.76
C ALA A 106 10.41 -12.89 3.71
N THR A 107 9.24 -13.14 4.30
CA THR A 107 8.62 -14.46 4.48
C THR A 107 7.14 -14.45 4.12
N GLN A 108 6.51 -15.62 4.00
CA GLN A 108 5.04 -15.66 3.87
C GLN A 108 4.34 -15.03 5.08
N GLN A 109 4.86 -15.23 6.29
CA GLN A 109 4.30 -14.64 7.50
C GLN A 109 4.30 -13.11 7.47
N SER A 110 5.40 -12.50 7.01
CA SER A 110 5.45 -11.04 6.86
C SER A 110 4.43 -10.51 5.84
N ILE A 111 4.23 -11.22 4.73
CA ILE A 111 3.21 -10.87 3.74
C ILE A 111 1.80 -11.01 4.34
N GLN A 112 1.55 -12.04 5.16
CA GLN A 112 0.29 -12.18 5.89
C GLN A 112 0.05 -11.02 6.86
N CYS A 113 1.08 -10.57 7.60
CA CYS A 113 0.95 -9.37 8.43
C CYS A 113 0.55 -8.15 7.56
N GLY A 114 1.17 -7.98 6.39
CA GLY A 114 0.83 -6.91 5.46
C GLY A 114 -0.60 -6.99 4.92
N LEU A 115 -1.11 -8.20 4.66
CA LEU A 115 -2.50 -8.43 4.24
C LEU A 115 -3.50 -8.07 5.34
N LYS A 116 -3.21 -8.42 6.61
CA LYS A 116 -4.05 -8.01 7.76
C LYS A 116 -4.11 -6.49 7.90
N THR A 117 -2.98 -5.81 7.75
CA THR A 117 -2.94 -4.34 7.74
C THR A 117 -3.76 -3.77 6.59
N LEU A 118 -3.62 -4.34 5.40
CA LEU A 118 -4.43 -3.95 4.26
C LEU A 118 -5.92 -4.12 4.58
N ASP A 119 -6.35 -5.28 5.08
CA ASP A 119 -7.76 -5.52 5.37
C ASP A 119 -8.33 -4.50 6.36
N LYS A 120 -7.58 -4.14 7.42
CA LYS A 120 -7.98 -3.07 8.36
C LYS A 120 -8.15 -1.71 7.67
N ILE A 121 -7.20 -1.31 6.82
CA ILE A 121 -7.30 -0.07 6.03
C ILE A 121 -8.55 -0.11 5.15
N LEU A 122 -8.81 -1.25 4.51
CA LEU A 122 -9.99 -1.42 3.67
C LEU A 122 -11.27 -1.35 4.49
N GLN A 123 -11.31 -1.97 5.67
CA GLN A 123 -12.47 -1.87 6.57
C GLN A 123 -12.78 -0.40 6.91
N GLU A 124 -11.77 0.41 7.19
CA GLU A 124 -11.94 1.83 7.55
C GLU A 124 -12.36 2.71 6.36
N GLU A 125 -11.79 2.47 5.18
CA GLU A 125 -11.97 3.37 4.01
C GLU A 125 -13.08 2.94 3.06
N THR A 126 -13.33 1.63 2.93
CA THR A 126 -14.38 1.11 2.04
C THR A 126 -15.75 1.04 2.70
N SER A 127 -15.83 1.02 4.03
CA SER A 127 -17.11 1.09 4.75
C SER A 127 -17.79 2.47 4.62
N ASN A 128 -16.99 3.53 4.44
CA ASN A 128 -17.45 4.91 4.45
C ASN A 128 -17.59 5.55 3.06
N THR A 129 -17.23 4.84 1.98
CA THR A 129 -17.24 5.41 0.62
C THR A 129 -17.95 4.50 -0.39
N ALA A 130 -18.97 5.05 -1.07
CA ALA A 130 -19.72 4.32 -2.11
C ALA A 130 -18.82 3.79 -3.26
N ASN A 131 -17.65 4.40 -3.45
CA ASN A 131 -16.75 4.10 -4.55
C ASN A 131 -15.59 3.15 -4.16
N LYS A 132 -15.52 2.70 -2.90
CA LYS A 132 -14.49 1.77 -2.39
C LYS A 132 -13.08 2.12 -2.88
N GLN A 133 -12.62 3.33 -2.56
CA GLN A 133 -11.31 3.83 -2.99
C GLN A 133 -10.35 3.81 -1.83
N ILE A 134 -9.05 3.67 -2.12
CA ILE A 134 -8.00 3.64 -1.09
C ILE A 134 -7.03 4.79 -1.34
N ALA A 135 -6.81 5.61 -0.33
CA ALA A 135 -5.92 6.76 -0.47
C ALA A 135 -4.43 6.31 -0.53
N PRO A 136 -3.62 6.89 -1.42
CA PRO A 136 -2.21 6.54 -1.56
C PRO A 136 -1.44 6.70 -0.26
N ARG A 137 -0.62 5.70 0.08
CA ARG A 137 0.22 5.70 1.29
C ARG A 137 1.27 4.61 1.23
N ARG A 138 2.30 4.75 2.08
CA ARG A 138 3.29 3.72 2.32
C ARG A 138 3.38 3.43 3.82
N ILE A 139 3.37 2.17 4.18
CA ILE A 139 3.50 1.66 5.55
C ILE A 139 4.63 0.64 5.55
N GLU A 140 5.57 0.81 6.46
CA GLU A 140 6.69 -0.09 6.68
C GLU A 140 6.66 -0.53 8.14
N ASN A 141 6.51 -1.82 8.37
CA ASN A 141 6.56 -2.41 9.70
C ASN A 141 7.85 -3.20 9.81
N ALA A 142 8.84 -2.69 10.52
CA ALA A 142 10.11 -3.37 10.77
C ALA A 142 10.15 -4.07 12.14
N SER A 143 8.99 -4.38 12.74
CA SER A 143 8.93 -5.00 14.06
C SER A 143 9.14 -6.51 14.02
N ASP A 144 9.87 -7.04 14.99
CA ASP A 144 10.27 -8.46 15.05
C ASP A 144 9.21 -9.41 15.61
N SER A 145 8.03 -8.94 16.04
CA SER A 145 7.21 -9.81 16.90
C SER A 145 5.69 -9.78 16.80
N ILE A 146 5.03 -8.82 16.14
CA ILE A 146 3.55 -8.80 16.16
C ILE A 146 2.97 -8.36 14.82
N CYS A 147 2.32 -9.29 14.11
CA CYS A 147 1.33 -8.93 13.10
C CYS A 147 0.17 -8.17 13.76
N PRO A 148 -0.34 -7.08 13.17
CA PRO A 148 -1.46 -6.33 13.72
C PRO A 148 -2.77 -7.14 13.76
#